data_AF-A0A3D8IJE3-F1
#
_entry.id   AF-A0A3D8IJE3-F1
#
_cell.length_a   1.000
_cell.length_b   1.000
_cell.length_c   1.000
_cell.angle_alpha   90.00
_cell.angle_beta   90.00
_cell.angle_gamma   90.00
#
_symmetry.space_group_name_H-M   'P 1'
#
loop_
_entity.id
_entity.type
_entity.pdbx_description
1 polymer ?
#
loop_
_entity_poly.entity_id
_entity_poly.type
_entity_poly.pdbx_seq_one_letter_code
_entity_poly.pdbx_strand_id
1 'polypeptide(L)' 'MIDSTNKALSDEIISLVEQILESKAKDPAKDTKELESKIDFLVYKLYRLTKDEIKIIEGK' A
#
# COMPACT_ATOMS: atom_id res chain seq x y z
N MET A 1 -16.81 -4.69 15.41
CA MET A 1 -16.60 -5.80 14.47
C MET A 1 -15.26 -5.56 13.82
N ILE A 2 -14.32 -6.50 13.88
CA ILE A 2 -13.09 -6.37 13.10
C ILE A 2 -13.50 -6.74 11.66
N ASP A 3 -13.69 -5.72 10.82
CA ASP A 3 -14.12 -5.83 9.43
C ASP A 3 -13.27 -6.88 8.70
N SER A 4 -13.87 -8.03 8.37
CA SER A 4 -13.21 -9.13 7.63
C SER A 4 -12.62 -8.66 6.29
N THR A 5 -13.20 -7.61 5.72
CA THR A 5 -12.75 -6.90 4.53
C THR A 5 -11.38 -6.26 4.71
N ASN A 6 -11.10 -5.72 5.89
CA ASN A 6 -9.82 -5.10 6.21
C ASN A 6 -8.72 -6.15 6.36
N LYS A 7 -9.05 -7.37 6.81
CA LYS A 7 -8.07 -8.46 6.91
C LYS A 7 -7.51 -8.84 5.53
N ALA A 8 -8.36 -9.02 4.53
CA ALA A 8 -7.92 -9.37 3.18
C ALA A 8 -7.05 -8.27 2.54
N LEU A 9 -7.41 -7.00 2.75
CA LEU A 9 -6.61 -5.85 2.30
C LEU A 9 -5.26 -5.80 3.02
N SER A 10 -5.23 -5.99 4.34
CA SER A 10 -3.98 -6.05 5.10
C SER A 10 -3.08 -7.20 4.65
N ASP A 11 -3.64 -8.39 4.41
CA ASP A 11 -2.88 -9.54 3.92
C ASP A 11 -2.29 -9.25 2.52
N GLU A 12 -3.02 -8.57 1.63
CA GLU A 12 -2.50 -8.15 0.31
C GLU A 12 -1.40 -7.08 0.44
N ILE A 13 -1.57 -6.10 1.34
CA ILE A 13 -0.55 -5.09 1.62
C ILE A 13 0.74 -5.75 2.13
N ILE A 14 0.62 -6.69 3.10
CA ILE A 14 1.77 -7.41 3.66
C ILE A 14 2.51 -8.15 2.55
N SER A 15 1.79 -8.89 1.69
CA SER A 15 2.40 -9.64 0.59
C SER A 15 3.12 -8.72 -0.42
N LEU A 16 2.57 -7.54 -0.71
CA LEU A 16 3.23 -6.57 -1.60
C LEU A 16 4.49 -5.97 -0.94
N VAL A 17 4.42 -5.63 0.34
CA VAL A 17 5.57 -5.11 1.10
C VAL A 17 6.68 -6.15 1.18
N GLU A 18 6.37 -7.41 1.44
CA GLU A 18 7.35 -8.50 1.43
C GLU A 18 8.01 -8.65 0.06
N GLN A 19 7.25 -8.59 -1.03
CA GLN A 19 7.79 -8.63 -2.40
C GLN A 19 8.73 -7.44 -2.69
N ILE A 20 8.39 -6.23 -2.21
CA ILE A 20 9.25 -5.05 -2.33
C ILE A 20 10.54 -5.26 -1.55
N LEU A 21 10.44 -5.72 -0.30
CA LEU A 21 11.60 -5.97 0.56
C LEU A 21 12.52 -7.02 -0.05
N GLU A 22 11.99 -8.13 -0.55
CA GLU A 22 12.78 -9.14 -1.25
C GLU A 22 13.42 -8.59 -2.53
N SER A 23 12.67 -7.79 -3.30
CA SER A 23 13.16 -7.19 -4.53
C SER A 23 14.29 -6.20 -4.26
N LYS A 24 14.14 -5.34 -3.25
CA LYS A 24 15.16 -4.37 -2.81
C LYS A 24 16.36 -5.05 -2.12
N ALA A 25 16.13 -6.17 -1.44
CA ALA A 25 17.20 -6.97 -0.84
C ALA A 25 18.08 -7.63 -1.92
N LYS A 26 17.48 -8.06 -3.04
CA LYS A 26 18.22 -8.61 -4.19
C LYS A 26 18.84 -7.52 -5.06
N ASP A 27 18.09 -6.44 -5.29
CA ASP A 27 18.50 -5.30 -6.11
C ASP A 27 17.98 -4.00 -5.49
N PRO A 28 18.83 -3.26 -4.75
CA PRO A 28 18.42 -2.02 -4.10
C PRO A 28 18.06 -0.89 -5.08
N ALA A 29 18.40 -1.02 -6.37
CA ALA A 29 18.00 -0.09 -7.43
C ALA A 29 16.74 -0.53 -8.18
N LYS A 30 16.13 -1.67 -7.81
CA LYS A 30 14.89 -2.15 -8.40
C LYS A 30 13.80 -1.10 -8.23
N ASP A 31 13.21 -0.68 -9.35
CA ASP A 31 12.08 0.23 -9.30
C ASP A 31 10.84 -0.52 -8.78
N THR A 32 10.40 -0.16 -7.58
CA THR A 32 9.22 -0.72 -6.92
C THR A 32 8.08 0.28 -6.84
N LYS A 33 8.17 1.42 -7.56
CA LYS A 33 7.17 2.50 -7.48
C LYS A 33 5.76 2.03 -7.84
N GLU A 34 5.63 1.08 -8.76
CA GLU A 34 4.33 0.49 -9.11
C GLU A 34 3.73 -0.29 -7.94
N LEU A 35 4.55 -1.07 -7.22
CA LEU A 35 4.11 -1.83 -6.05
C LEU A 35 3.79 -0.90 -4.88
N GLU A 36 4.61 0.13 -4.66
CA GLU A 36 4.39 1.18 -3.64
C GLU A 36 3.07 1.93 -3.91
N SER A 37 2.84 2.36 -5.15
CA SER A 37 1.58 3.03 -5.54
C SER A 37 0.35 2.13 -5.32
N LYS A 38 0.49 0.82 -5.55
CA LYS A 38 -0.58 -0.15 -5.28
C LYS A 38 -0.85 -0.28 -3.78
N ILE A 39 0.20 -0.30 -2.95
CA ILE A 39 0.07 -0.31 -1.49
C ILE A 39 -0.63 0.96 -1.01
N ASP A 40 -0.23 2.14 -1.50
CA ASP A 40 -0.87 3.41 -1.12
C ASP A 40 -2.37 3.40 -1.40
N PHE A 41 -2.77 2.93 -2.58
CA PHE A 41 -4.19 2.79 -2.92
C PHE A 41 -4.93 1.81 -2.00
N LEU A 42 -4.31 0.68 -1.65
CA LEU A 42 -4.89 -0.29 -0.73
C LEU A 42 -5.02 0.28 0.69
N VAL A 43 -4.03 1.04 1.14
CA VAL A 43 -4.05 1.75 2.43
C VAL A 43 -5.15 2.80 2.43
N TYR A 44 -5.30 3.58 1.37
CA TYR A 44 -6.40 4.54 1.25
C TYR A 44 -7.76 3.86 1.31
N LYS A 45 -7.92 2.72 0.65
CA LYS A 45 -9.14 1.91 0.70
C LYS A 45 -9.39 1.33 2.10
N LEU A 46 -8.34 0.92 2.81
CA LEU A 46 -8.41 0.36 4.17
C LEU A 46 -8.92 1.38 5.17
N TYR A 47 -8.42 2.61 5.09
CA TYR A 47 -8.87 3.74 5.91
C TYR A 47 -10.10 4.45 5.35
N ARG A 48 -10.61 4.00 4.20
CA ARG A 48 -11.73 4.62 3.45
C ARG A 48 -11.50 6.12 3.22
N LEU A 49 -10.24 6.49 2.97
CA LEU A 49 -9.84 7.86 2.70
C LEU A 49 -10.48 8.36 1.41
N THR A 50 -11.01 9.57 1.48
CA THR A 50 -11.58 10.26 0.33
C THR A 50 -10.50 10.91 -0.51
N LYS A 51 -10.80 11.26 -1.76
CA LYS A 51 -9.85 11.98 -2.63
C LYS A 51 -9.36 13.28 -2.01
N ASP A 52 -10.22 13.95 -1.24
CA ASP A 52 -9.87 15.18 -0.52
C ASP A 52 -8.88 14.91 0.61
N GLU A 53 -9.07 13.85 1.40
CA GLU A 53 -8.10 13.45 2.42
C GLU A 53 -6.78 12.99 1.81
N ILE A 54 -6.83 12.24 0.72
CA ILE A 54 -5.62 11.81 -0.01
C ILE A 54 -4.83 13.03 -0.50
N LYS A 55 -5.50 14.05 -1.07
CA LYS A 55 -4.84 15.29 -1.49
C LYS A 55 -4.16 16.02 -0.34
N ILE A 56 -4.83 16.10 0.83
CA ILE A 56 -4.26 16.70 2.04
C ILE A 56 -3.00 15.94 2.48
N ILE A 57 -3.02 14.60 2.43
CA ILE A 57 -1.87 13.74 2.78
C ILE A 57 -0.73 13.87 1.76
N GLU A 58 -1.04 13.92 0.46
CA GLU A 58 -0.04 14.13 -0.61
C GLU A 58 0.48 15.58 -0.65
N GLY A 59 -0.16 16.52 0.06
CA GLY A 59 0.22 17.94 0.04
C GLY A 59 0.01 18.62 -1.31
N LYS A 60 -0.98 18.17 -2.09
CA LYS A 60 -1.37 18.76 -3.38
C LYS A 60 -2.53 19.73 -3.27
#